data_AF-A0A127SDI8-F1
#
_entry.id   AF-A0A127SDI8-F1
#
_cell.length_a   1.000
_cell.length_b   1.000
_cell.length_c   1.000
_cell.angle_alpha   90.00
_cell.angle_beta   90.00
_cell.angle_gamma   90.00
#
_symmetry.space_group_name_H-M   'P 1'
#
loop_
_entity.id
_entity.type
_entity.pdbx_description
1 polymer ?
#
loop_
_entity_poly.entity_id
_entity_poly.type
_entity_poly.pdbx_seq_one_letter_code
_entity_poly.pdbx_strand_id
1 'polypeptide(L)'
;LEVRNLFRVNYIQRIQFIPSAFFLIKAIVFLVVGLLMFTNIDPFYGGLFIVAAITFILTYMVILIHHISVPFREKGASYDDVSLFLLREAKTFLVSERNKAKKK
;
A
#
# COMPACT_ATOMS: atom_id res chain seq x y z
N LEU A 1 4.76 -26.69 13.87
CA LEU A 1 4.07 -25.46 14.36
C LEU A 1 4.37 -24.23 13.49
N GLU A 2 5.54 -24.13 12.83
CA GLU A 2 5.95 -22.98 11.98
C GLU A 2 5.13 -22.76 10.70
N VAL A 3 4.68 -23.83 10.02
CA VAL A 3 3.97 -23.71 8.74
C VAL A 3 2.69 -22.88 8.82
N ARG A 4 1.97 -22.91 9.94
CA ARG A 4 0.71 -22.15 10.14
C ARG A 4 0.93 -20.63 10.15
N ASN A 5 2.10 -20.15 10.58
CA ASN A 5 2.37 -18.72 10.65
C ASN A 5 2.76 -18.13 9.28
N LEU A 6 3.46 -18.92 8.45
CA LEU A 6 3.80 -18.57 7.06
C LEU A 6 2.55 -18.39 6.18
N PHE A 7 1.52 -19.23 6.37
CA PHE A 7 0.25 -19.09 5.63
C PHE A 7 -0.54 -17.84 6.01
N ARG A 8 -0.46 -17.36 7.27
CA ARG A 8 -1.15 -16.13 7.69
C ARG A 8 -0.50 -14.88 7.08
N VAL A 9 0.82 -14.84 6.99
CA VAL A 9 1.56 -13.75 6.33
C VAL A 9 1.22 -13.69 4.83
N ASN A 10 1.12 -14.84 4.17
CA ASN A 10 0.75 -14.92 2.75
C ASN A 10 -0.72 -14.50 2.49
N TYR A 11 -1.60 -14.68 3.48
CA TYR A 11 -2.99 -14.20 3.41
C TYR A 11 -3.10 -12.69 3.56
N ILE A 12 -2.28 -12.08 4.42
CA ILE A 12 -2.22 -10.61 4.61
C ILE A 12 -1.71 -9.92 3.33
N GLN A 13 -0.80 -10.55 2.57
CA GLN A 13 -0.38 -10.08 1.24
C GLN A 13 -1.51 -10.08 0.19
N ARG A 14 -2.56 -10.90 0.35
CA ARG A 14 -3.70 -10.91 -0.58
C ARG A 14 -4.75 -9.84 -0.26
N ILE A 15 -4.61 -9.15 0.87
CA ILE A 15 -5.38 -7.93 1.19
C ILE A 15 -4.72 -6.69 0.57
N GLN A 16 -3.59 -6.86 -0.15
CA GLN A 16 -3.11 -5.79 -1.03
C GLN A 16 -4.23 -5.45 -2.01
N PHE A 17 -4.79 -4.26 -1.83
CA PHE A 17 -5.94 -3.77 -2.56
C PHE A 17 -5.76 -4.08 -4.05
N ILE A 18 -6.74 -4.80 -4.62
CA ILE A 18 -6.71 -5.16 -6.04
C ILE A 18 -6.55 -3.84 -6.81
N PRO A 19 -5.66 -3.75 -7.81
CA PRO A 19 -5.47 -2.53 -8.59
C PRO A 19 -6.78 -1.87 -9.05
N SER A 20 -7.83 -2.66 -9.29
CA SER A 20 -9.19 -2.19 -9.58
C SER A 20 -9.80 -1.27 -8.52
N ALA A 21 -9.55 -1.51 -7.23
CA ALA A 21 -10.02 -0.66 -6.14
C ALA A 21 -9.41 0.74 -6.22
N PHE A 22 -8.13 0.85 -6.60
CA PHE A 22 -7.49 2.13 -6.83
C PHE A 22 -8.08 2.88 -8.02
N PHE A 23 -8.42 2.18 -9.10
CA PHE A 23 -9.12 2.79 -10.24
C PHE A 23 -10.50 3.31 -9.83
N LEU A 24 -11.25 2.52 -9.05
CA LEU A 24 -12.57 2.91 -8.56
C LEU A 24 -12.49 4.14 -7.64
N ILE A 25 -11.58 4.16 -6.67
CA ILE A 25 -11.38 5.29 -5.75
C ILE A 25 -11.00 6.56 -6.54
N LYS A 26 -10.08 6.47 -7.50
CA LYS A 26 -9.70 7.61 -8.35
C LYS A 26 -10.88 8.14 -9.17
N ALA A 27 -11.71 7.25 -9.73
CA ALA A 27 -12.90 7.65 -10.47
C ALA A 27 -13.93 8.35 -9.58
N ILE A 28 -14.15 7.84 -8.36
CA ILE A 28 -15.06 8.46 -7.38
C ILE A 28 -14.55 9.86 -7.00
N VAL A 29 -13.27 10.00 -6.67
CA VAL A 29 -12.69 11.32 -6.32
C VAL A 29 -12.81 12.29 -7.49
N PHE A 30 -12.57 11.84 -8.72
CA PHE A 30 -12.73 12.68 -9.91
C PHE A 30 -14.18 13.16 -10.07
N LEU A 31 -15.16 12.27 -9.88
CA LEU A 31 -16.58 12.61 -9.97
C LEU A 31 -16.98 13.60 -8.87
N VAL A 32 -16.55 13.36 -7.63
CA VAL A 32 -16.83 14.25 -6.49
C VAL A 32 -16.22 15.64 -6.71
N VAL A 33 -14.95 15.73 -7.11
CA VAL A 33 -14.29 17.02 -7.41
C VAL A 33 -15.00 17.73 -8.58
N GLY A 34 -15.38 16.99 -9.62
CA GLY A 34 -16.18 17.53 -10.72
C GLY A 34 -17.51 18.09 -10.24
N LEU A 35 -18.24 17.36 -9.40
CA LEU A 35 -19.50 17.82 -8.83
C LEU A 35 -19.32 19.09 -7.97
N LEU A 36 -18.25 19.15 -7.17
CA LEU A 36 -17.93 20.32 -6.37
C LEU A 36 -17.68 21.55 -7.26
N MET A 37 -17.05 21.39 -8.42
CA MET A 37 -16.87 22.50 -9.37
C MET A 37 -18.18 23.02 -9.96
N PHE A 38 -19.18 22.16 -10.15
CA PHE A 38 -20.51 22.56 -10.62
C PHE A 38 -21.43 23.07 -9.49
N THR A 39 -21.02 22.92 -8.23
CA THR A 39 -21.82 23.36 -7.10
C THR A 39 -21.64 24.86 -6.89
N ASN A 40 -22.74 25.62 -6.92
CA ASN A 40 -22.71 27.03 -6.56
C ASN A 40 -22.57 27.19 -5.05
N ILE A 41 -21.44 27.74 -4.60
CA ILE A 41 -21.17 28.02 -3.19
C ILE A 41 -20.90 29.52 -3.04
N ASP A 42 -21.79 30.20 -2.34
CA ASP A 42 -21.68 31.62 -2.01
C ASP A 42 -21.19 31.82 -0.57
N PRO A 43 -20.33 32.82 -0.30
CA PRO A 43 -19.65 33.71 -1.25
C PRO A 43 -18.54 33.00 -2.05
N PHE A 44 -18.30 33.43 -3.29
CA PHE A 44 -17.39 32.79 -4.25
C PHE A 44 -16.00 32.44 -3.67
N TYR A 45 -15.36 33.36 -2.95
CA TYR A 45 -14.04 33.12 -2.35
C TYR A 45 -14.06 32.06 -1.24
N GLY A 46 -15.14 32.02 -0.45
CA GLY A 46 -15.35 30.98 0.56
C GLY A 46 -15.58 29.63 -0.09
N GLY A 47 -16.41 29.59 -1.14
CA GLY A 47 -16.64 28.40 -1.95
C GLY A 47 -15.36 27.86 -2.59
N LEU A 48 -14.54 28.74 -3.17
CA LEU A 48 -13.27 28.37 -3.77
C LEU A 48 -12.31 27.74 -2.76
N PHE A 49 -12.20 28.31 -1.55
CA PHE A 49 -11.37 27.75 -0.48
C PHE A 49 -11.88 26.38 -0.04
N ILE A 50 -13.19 26.21 0.13
CA ILE A 50 -13.81 24.93 0.51
C ILE A 50 -13.55 23.87 -0.55
N VAL A 51 -13.77 24.20 -1.83
CA VAL A 51 -13.54 23.28 -2.95
C VAL A 51 -12.06 22.91 -3.04
N ALA A 52 -11.15 23.87 -2.91
CA ALA A 52 -9.71 23.61 -2.91
C ALA A 52 -9.28 22.72 -1.74
N ALA A 53 -9.79 22.99 -0.54
CA ALA A 53 -9.49 22.20 0.66
C ALA A 53 -10.01 20.76 0.53
N ILE A 54 -11.26 20.56 0.10
CA ILE A 54 -11.84 19.22 -0.09
C ILE A 54 -11.09 18.46 -1.18
N THR A 55 -10.79 19.11 -2.30
CA THR A 55 -10.02 18.50 -3.41
C THR A 55 -8.62 18.07 -2.94
N PHE A 56 -7.95 18.92 -2.16
CA PHE A 56 -6.65 18.61 -1.58
C PHE A 56 -6.73 17.39 -0.66
N ILE A 57 -7.68 17.36 0.28
CA ILE A 57 -7.86 16.26 1.24
C ILE A 57 -8.13 14.95 0.50
N LEU A 58 -9.11 14.94 -0.42
CA LEU A 58 -9.48 13.73 -1.15
C LEU A 58 -8.32 13.19 -1.99
N THR A 59 -7.60 14.06 -2.70
CA THR A 59 -6.45 13.65 -3.51
C THR A 59 -5.33 13.09 -2.63
N TYR A 60 -5.04 13.75 -1.51
CA TYR A 60 -3.99 13.29 -0.59
C TYR A 60 -4.34 11.97 0.08
N MET A 61 -5.62 11.73 0.40
CA MET A 61 -6.08 10.43 0.89
C MET A 61 -5.80 9.31 -0.12
N VAL A 62 -6.05 9.53 -1.42
CA VAL A 62 -5.74 8.52 -2.45
C VAL A 62 -4.24 8.21 -2.50
N ILE A 63 -3.40 9.24 -2.43
CA ILE A 63 -1.94 9.09 -2.42
C ILE A 63 -1.48 8.33 -1.17
N LEU A 64 -2.04 8.66 0.00
CA LEU A 64 -1.70 8.02 1.27
C LEU A 64 -2.10 6.54 1.27
N ILE A 65 -3.31 6.21 0.80
CA ILE A 65 -3.76 4.82 0.65
C ILE A 65 -2.83 4.07 -0.31
N HIS A 66 -2.40 4.70 -1.41
CA HIS A 66 -1.45 4.09 -2.34
C HIS A 66 -0.11 3.77 -1.67
N HIS A 67 0.43 4.69 -0.87
CA HIS A 67 1.66 4.46 -0.12
C HIS A 67 1.54 3.31 0.89
N ILE A 68 0.45 3.28 1.68
CA ILE A 68 0.23 2.26 2.72
C ILE A 68 -0.09 0.88 2.11
N SER A 69 -0.70 0.83 0.93
CA SER A 69 -1.12 -0.43 0.29
C SER A 69 0.02 -1.36 -0.13
N VAL A 70 1.27 -0.88 -0.08
CA VAL A 70 2.45 -1.67 -0.41
C VAL A 70 3.37 -1.78 0.81
N PRO A 71 2.97 -2.54 1.86
CA PRO A 71 3.75 -2.68 3.09
C PRO A 71 5.01 -3.55 2.93
N PHE A 72 5.11 -4.35 1.86
CA PHE A 72 6.26 -5.21 1.59
C PHE A 72 6.68 -5.09 0.12
N ARG A 73 7.58 -4.15 -0.18
CA ARG A 73 8.15 -4.01 -1.53
C ARG A 73 9.34 -4.97 -1.68
N GLU A 74 9.40 -5.72 -2.78
CA GLU A 74 10.65 -6.35 -3.18
C GLU A 74 11.62 -5.25 -3.64
N LYS A 75 12.59 -4.92 -2.76
CA LYS A 75 13.70 -3.97 -2.92
C LYS A 75 13.41 -2.51 -2.53
N GLY A 76 13.78 -2.18 -1.30
CA GLY A 76 14.81 -1.17 -1.02
C GLY A 76 14.50 0.27 -1.40
N ALA A 77 13.32 0.79 -1.05
CA ALA A 77 13.01 2.21 -1.26
C ALA A 77 12.44 2.92 -0.02
N SER A 78 12.22 2.25 1.12
CA SER A 78 11.76 2.92 2.34
C SER A 78 12.40 2.35 3.61
N TYR A 79 12.66 3.24 4.58
CA TYR A 79 13.21 2.92 5.91
C TYR A 79 12.31 2.00 6.76
N ASP A 80 11.09 1.73 6.29
CA ASP A 80 10.06 0.95 6.98
C ASP A 80 9.88 -0.48 6.41
N ASP A 81 10.69 -0.85 5.40
CA ASP A 81 10.60 -2.16 4.76
C ASP A 81 11.24 -3.24 5.68
N VAL A 82 10.41 -4.10 6.30
CA VAL A 82 10.90 -5.27 7.04
C VAL A 82 11.60 -6.22 6.06
N SER A 83 12.93 -6.25 6.14
CA SER A 83 13.77 -6.92 5.16
C SER A 83 13.54 -8.44 5.18
N LEU A 84 12.96 -8.98 4.09
CA LEU A 84 12.96 -10.42 3.79
C LEU A 84 14.39 -10.98 3.56
N PHE A 85 15.39 -10.10 3.58
CA PHE A 85 16.80 -10.42 3.54
C PHE A 85 17.20 -11.43 4.60
N LEU A 86 16.79 -11.23 5.86
CA LEU A 86 17.14 -12.11 6.98
C LEU A 86 16.56 -13.53 6.81
N LEU A 87 15.34 -13.63 6.28
CA LEU A 87 14.71 -14.91 5.96
C LEU A 87 15.43 -15.64 4.82
N ARG A 88 15.87 -14.88 3.80
CA ARG A 88 16.60 -15.43 2.66
C ARG A 88 17.98 -15.91 3.09
N GLU A 89 18.67 -15.12 3.91
CA GLU A 89 19.98 -15.44 4.47
C GLU A 89 19.91 -16.67 5.39
N ALA A 90 18.96 -16.71 6.33
CA ALA A 90 18.73 -17.86 7.20
C ALA A 90 18.45 -19.15 6.41
N LYS A 91 17.67 -19.07 5.33
CA LYS A 91 17.42 -20.23 4.45
C LYS A 91 18.71 -20.73 3.80
N THR A 92 19.56 -19.84 3.28
CA THR A 92 20.87 -20.22 2.72
C THR A 92 21.77 -20.88 3.78
N PHE A 93 21.82 -20.33 5.00
CA PHE A 93 22.56 -20.93 6.10
C PHE A 93 22.07 -22.35 6.41
N LEU A 94 20.75 -22.55 6.58
CA LEU A 94 20.17 -23.87 6.86
C LEU A 94 20.39 -24.88 5.71
N VAL A 95 20.32 -24.45 4.44
CA VAL A 95 20.61 -25.31 3.28
C VAL A 95 22.09 -25.70 3.26
N SER A 96 22.99 -24.77 3.60
CA SER A 96 24.43 -25.04 3.66
C SER A 96 24.78 -26.05 4.75
N GLU A 97 24.19 -25.93 5.94
CA GLU A 97 24.37 -26.87 7.05
C GLU A 97 23.81 -28.26 6.74
N ARG A 98 22.60 -28.33 6.15
CA ARG A 98 22.02 -29.60 5.70
C ARG A 98 22.92 -30.32 4.69
N ASN A 99 23.52 -29.58 3.76
CA ASN A 99 24.40 -30.15 2.74
C ASN A 99 25.74 -30.63 3.34
N LYS A 100 26.27 -29.96 4.37
CA LYS A 100 27.44 -30.45 5.13
C LYS A 100 27.11 -31.73 5.89
N ALA A 101 25.95 -31.79 6.54
CA ALA A 101 25.51 -32.97 7.30
C ALA A 101 25.29 -34.22 6.42
N LYS A 102 24.94 -34.05 5.14
CA LYS A 102 24.82 -35.15 4.16
C LYS A 102 26.14 -35.66 3.59
N LYS A 103 27.24 -34.92 3.79
CA LYS A 103 28.57 -35.22 3.20
C LYS A 103 29.54 -35.86 4.20
N LYS A 104 29.09 -36.06 5.44
CA LYS A 104 29.73 -36.85 6.50
C LYS A 104 29.02 -38.19 6.60
#